data_AF-A0A2N5ZC80-F1
#
_entry.id   AF-A0A2N5ZC80-F1
#
_cell.length_a   1.000
_cell.length_b   1.000
_cell.length_c   1.000
_cell.angle_alpha   90.00
_cell.angle_beta   90.00
_cell.angle_gamma   90.00
#
_symmetry.space_group_name_H-M   'P 1'
#
loop_
_entity.id
_entity.type
_entity.pdbx_description
1 polymer ?
#
loop_
_entity_poly.entity_id
_entity_poly.type
_entity_poly.pdbx_seq_one_letter_code
_entity_poly.pdbx_strand_id
1 'polypeptide(L)'
;MIDISTSYKQISALKDYHKLIKFLYFQNTLSDVLFQISENDIELVRLIRSYGVISDFKEKFKLIISDYAKDDIFLELITEKRFKTTSEGTVIDLKTKLEWLEGPDEPTSWEMAEAWVDSLGGEWRLPTTDELCTLYLPHSKRKGVYGYPLCIDFSFKTESAYSRWSTRRNSNSAWIFDYERGYYHFLELWVKGSYDRAIAVRFSTSS
;
A
#
# COMPACT_ATOMS: atom_id res chain seq x y z
N MET A 1 25.34 27.60 -2.78
CA MET A 1 26.03 26.34 -3.12
C MET A 1 26.47 25.73 -1.79
N ILE A 2 25.78 24.69 -1.32
CA ILE A 2 26.04 24.06 -0.02
C ILE A 2 27.21 23.09 -0.21
N ASP A 3 28.22 23.12 0.67
CA ASP A 3 29.37 22.20 0.61
C ASP A 3 28.96 20.78 1.04
N ILE A 4 28.78 19.92 0.03
CA ILE A 4 28.27 18.54 0.14
C ILE A 4 29.28 17.62 0.85
N SER A 5 30.58 17.93 0.76
CA SER A 5 31.63 17.05 1.30
C SER A 5 31.64 17.02 2.83
N THR A 6 31.29 18.15 3.45
CA THR A 6 31.26 18.32 4.90
C THR A 6 30.05 17.62 5.52
N SER A 7 28.88 17.67 4.88
CA SER A 7 27.67 16.96 5.32
C SER A 7 27.79 15.44 5.17
N TYR A 8 28.45 14.95 4.09
CA TYR A 8 28.65 13.51 3.86
C TYR A 8 29.51 12.87 4.95
N LYS A 9 30.64 13.48 5.33
CA LYS A 9 31.54 12.95 6.38
C LYS A 9 30.86 12.88 7.74
N GLN A 10 29.96 13.82 8.05
CA GLN A 10 29.19 13.80 9.29
C GLN A 10 28.14 12.67 9.30
N ILE A 11 27.54 12.35 8.16
CA ILE A 11 26.50 11.31 8.04
C ILE A 11 27.12 9.90 7.98
N SER A 12 28.24 9.71 7.28
CA SER A 12 28.93 8.41 7.20
C SER A 12 29.56 7.99 8.54
N ALA A 13 30.04 8.95 9.34
CA ALA A 13 30.54 8.71 10.69
C ALA A 13 29.46 8.19 11.66
N LEU A 14 28.16 8.38 11.35
CA LEU A 14 27.04 7.98 12.19
C LEU A 14 26.53 6.55 11.92
N LYS A 15 27.09 5.81 10.95
CA LYS A 15 26.56 4.51 10.47
C LYS A 15 25.06 4.55 10.13
N ASP A 16 24.51 5.73 9.87
CA ASP A 16 23.08 5.94 9.64
C ASP A 16 22.82 6.01 8.13
N TYR A 17 23.03 4.85 7.48
CA TYR A 17 22.90 4.66 6.04
C TYR A 17 21.52 5.09 5.50
N HIS A 18 20.50 5.10 6.36
CA HIS A 18 19.15 5.54 6.06
C HIS A 18 19.08 7.04 5.70
N LYS A 19 19.83 7.91 6.40
CA LYS A 19 19.90 9.35 6.09
C LYS A 19 20.69 9.63 4.81
N LEU A 20 21.74 8.84 4.57
CA LEU A 20 22.58 8.98 3.38
C LEU A 20 21.80 8.66 2.11
N ILE A 21 21.02 7.58 2.13
CA ILE A 21 20.22 7.16 0.97
C ILE A 21 19.09 8.14 0.69
N LYS A 22 18.42 8.66 1.73
CA LYS A 22 17.42 9.74 1.58
C LYS A 22 18.01 11.02 1.00
N PHE A 23 19.21 11.42 1.44
CA PHE A 23 19.90 12.60 0.92
C PHE A 23 20.28 12.45 -0.56
N LEU A 24 20.79 11.28 -0.94
CA LEU A 24 21.22 10.99 -2.30
C LEU A 24 20.04 10.85 -3.28
N TYR A 25 18.93 10.22 -2.86
CA TYR A 25 17.74 10.04 -3.69
C TYR A 25 16.99 11.36 -3.97
N PHE A 26 17.02 12.32 -3.05
CA PHE A 26 16.31 13.59 -3.21
C PHE A 26 17.03 14.59 -4.13
N GLN A 27 18.29 14.35 -4.46
CA GLN A 27 19.14 15.31 -5.18
C GLN A 27 19.63 14.83 -6.56
N ASN A 28 19.44 13.55 -6.90
CA ASN A 28 20.15 12.93 -8.02
C ASN A 28 19.34 11.81 -8.71
N THR A 29 19.75 11.44 -9.93
CA THR A 29 19.22 10.24 -10.59
C THR A 29 19.84 8.97 -9.97
N LEU A 30 19.14 7.83 -10.06
CA LEU A 30 19.60 6.55 -9.49
C LEU A 30 21.02 6.16 -9.95
N SER A 31 21.39 6.56 -11.17
CA SER A 31 22.74 6.42 -11.75
C SER A 31 23.80 7.14 -10.92
N ASP A 32 23.54 8.38 -10.54
CA ASP A 32 24.53 9.24 -9.85
C ASP A 32 24.69 8.83 -8.38
N VAL A 33 23.61 8.34 -7.76
CA VAL A 33 23.64 7.76 -6.41
C VAL A 33 24.54 6.52 -6.38
N LEU A 34 24.45 5.66 -7.40
CA LEU A 34 25.27 4.45 -7.51
C LEU A 34 26.75 4.77 -7.76
N PHE A 35 27.06 5.81 -8.55
CA PHE A 35 28.44 6.26 -8.77
C PHE A 35 29.09 6.75 -7.48
N GLN A 36 28.38 7.55 -6.67
CA GLN A 36 28.91 8.10 -5.41
C GLN A 36 29.06 7.05 -4.30
N ILE A 37 28.15 6.06 -4.23
CA ILE A 37 28.29 4.92 -3.32
C ILE A 37 29.48 4.04 -3.74
N SER A 38 29.73 3.91 -5.05
CA SER A 38 30.79 3.04 -5.58
C SER A 38 32.23 3.51 -5.32
N GLU A 39 32.43 4.78 -4.98
CA GLU A 39 33.76 5.34 -4.74
C GLU A 39 34.24 5.14 -3.28
N ASN A 40 33.33 4.90 -2.32
CA ASN A 40 33.67 5.01 -0.89
C ASN A 40 33.37 3.77 -0.03
N ASP A 41 32.79 2.70 -0.58
CA ASP A 41 32.51 1.48 0.19
C ASP A 41 32.93 0.20 -0.56
N ILE A 42 34.15 -0.27 -0.26
CA ILE A 42 34.83 -1.38 -0.95
C ILE A 42 34.04 -2.69 -0.85
N GLU A 43 33.29 -2.92 0.24
CA GLU A 43 32.56 -4.17 0.45
C GLU A 43 31.24 -4.19 -0.32
N LEU A 44 30.49 -3.08 -0.36
CA LEU A 44 29.29 -2.98 -1.19
C LEU A 44 29.64 -3.04 -2.68
N VAL A 45 30.76 -2.44 -3.07
CA VAL A 45 31.29 -2.50 -4.44
C VAL A 45 31.76 -3.91 -4.80
N ARG A 46 32.42 -4.63 -3.89
CA ARG A 46 32.76 -6.06 -4.08
C ARG A 46 31.52 -6.91 -4.25
N LEU A 47 30.49 -6.69 -3.43
CA LEU A 47 29.21 -7.38 -3.52
C LEU A 47 28.52 -7.10 -4.86
N ILE A 48 28.40 -5.83 -5.26
CA ILE A 48 27.80 -5.46 -6.56
C ILE A 48 28.61 -6.05 -7.73
N ARG A 49 29.95 -6.04 -7.65
CA ARG A 49 30.83 -6.61 -8.69
C ARG A 49 30.80 -8.13 -8.74
N SER A 50 30.57 -8.83 -7.61
CA SER A 50 30.49 -10.30 -7.59
C SER A 50 29.23 -10.85 -8.27
N TYR A 51 28.19 -10.01 -8.44
CA TYR A 51 26.92 -10.41 -9.06
C TYR A 51 26.83 -10.21 -10.58
N GLY A 52 27.85 -9.63 -11.22
CA GLY A 52 27.96 -9.50 -12.68
C GLY A 52 27.09 -8.40 -13.31
N VAL A 53 27.59 -7.80 -14.40
CA VAL A 53 27.03 -6.61 -15.07
C VAL A 53 25.62 -6.86 -15.67
N ILE A 54 24.62 -6.24 -15.04
CA ILE A 54 23.52 -5.42 -15.63
C ILE A 54 22.69 -6.02 -16.79
N SER A 55 21.99 -7.10 -16.53
CA SER A 55 20.67 -7.33 -17.18
C SER A 55 19.56 -7.55 -16.14
N ASP A 56 19.88 -8.23 -15.04
CA ASP A 56 18.96 -8.48 -13.92
C ASP A 56 19.27 -7.65 -12.66
N PHE A 57 19.95 -6.51 -12.81
CA PHE A 57 20.37 -5.71 -11.65
C PHE A 57 19.18 -5.29 -10.77
N LYS A 58 18.01 -4.98 -11.34
CA LYS A 58 16.81 -4.68 -10.54
C LYS A 58 16.36 -5.85 -9.66
N GLU A 59 16.32 -7.06 -10.19
CA GLU A 59 15.91 -8.26 -9.44
C GLU A 59 16.96 -8.67 -8.41
N LYS A 60 18.25 -8.64 -8.78
CA LYS A 60 19.34 -8.95 -7.85
C LYS A 60 19.53 -7.87 -6.78
N PHE A 61 19.30 -6.60 -7.11
CA PHE A 61 19.34 -5.50 -6.13
C PHE A 61 18.17 -5.58 -5.16
N LYS A 62 16.96 -5.98 -5.61
CA LYS A 62 15.86 -6.33 -4.70
C LYS A 62 16.25 -7.44 -3.72
N LEU A 63 16.94 -8.50 -4.19
CA LEU A 63 17.41 -9.59 -3.33
C LEU A 63 18.42 -9.10 -2.28
N ILE A 64 19.43 -8.34 -2.69
CA ILE A 64 20.45 -7.76 -1.80
C ILE A 64 19.81 -6.81 -0.77
N ILE A 65 18.85 -5.99 -1.20
CA ILE A 65 18.11 -5.11 -0.31
C ILE A 65 17.20 -5.93 0.63
N SER A 66 16.57 -7.02 0.18
CA SER A 66 15.70 -7.84 1.04
C SER A 66 16.46 -8.55 2.17
N ASP A 67 17.73 -8.92 1.92
CA ASP A 67 18.61 -9.51 2.93
C ASP A 67 19.08 -8.46 3.97
N TYR A 68 19.15 -7.18 3.58
CA TYR A 68 19.60 -6.07 4.44
C TYR A 68 18.46 -5.27 5.10
N ALA A 69 17.31 -5.16 4.43
CA ALA A 69 16.17 -4.37 4.86
C ALA A 69 15.20 -5.23 5.65
N LYS A 70 15.48 -5.40 6.94
CA LYS A 70 14.47 -5.78 7.94
C LYS A 70 13.47 -4.65 8.23
N ASP A 71 13.63 -3.50 7.59
CA ASP A 71 12.81 -2.30 7.76
C ASP A 71 11.91 -2.09 6.52
N ASP A 72 10.60 -2.25 6.70
CA ASP A 72 9.53 -2.10 5.70
C ASP A 72 9.63 -0.85 4.81
N ILE A 73 10.28 0.21 5.32
CA ILE A 73 10.43 1.51 4.66
C ILE A 73 11.26 1.40 3.36
N PHE A 74 12.24 0.51 3.30
CA PHE A 74 13.15 0.45 2.16
C PHE A 74 12.53 -0.28 0.96
N LEU A 75 11.69 -1.30 1.21
CA LEU A 75 10.89 -1.96 0.19
C LEU A 75 9.87 -0.99 -0.42
N GLU A 76 9.20 -0.19 0.42
CA GLU A 76 8.24 0.84 -0.01
C GLU A 76 8.86 1.89 -0.97
N LEU A 77 10.17 2.19 -0.83
CA LEU A 77 10.91 3.13 -1.68
C LEU A 77 11.29 2.58 -3.06
N ILE A 78 11.46 1.27 -3.22
CA ILE A 78 11.88 0.63 -4.48
C ILE A 78 10.75 -0.13 -5.19
N THR A 79 9.64 -0.41 -4.50
CA THR A 79 8.41 -0.91 -5.11
C THR A 79 7.57 0.26 -5.59
N GLU A 80 7.12 0.22 -6.85
CA GLU A 80 6.07 1.13 -7.30
C GLU A 80 4.88 1.04 -6.35
N LYS A 81 4.37 2.19 -5.90
CA LYS A 81 3.26 2.27 -4.97
C LYS A 81 2.05 1.52 -5.55
N ARG A 82 1.66 0.41 -4.92
CA ARG A 82 0.57 -0.48 -5.40
C ARG A 82 -0.73 0.27 -5.63
N PHE A 83 -1.06 1.19 -4.72
CA PHE A 83 -2.32 1.93 -4.74
C PHE A 83 -2.10 3.36 -5.20
N LYS A 84 -2.85 3.77 -6.22
CA LYS A 84 -2.81 5.12 -6.79
C LYS A 84 -4.18 5.77 -6.67
N THR A 85 -4.27 6.85 -5.90
CA THR A 85 -5.47 7.68 -5.83
C THR A 85 -5.63 8.50 -7.11
N THR A 86 -6.84 8.61 -7.64
CA THR A 86 -7.16 9.48 -8.80
C THR A 86 -7.68 10.85 -8.35
N SER A 87 -7.81 11.79 -9.28
CA SER A 87 -8.42 13.11 -9.03
C SER A 87 -9.89 13.02 -8.65
N GLU A 88 -10.57 11.95 -9.07
CA GLU A 88 -11.99 11.69 -8.83
C GLU A 88 -12.25 11.02 -7.47
N GLY A 89 -11.18 10.77 -6.69
CA GLY A 89 -11.28 10.18 -5.35
C GLY A 89 -11.37 8.65 -5.34
N THR A 90 -11.13 7.98 -6.47
CA THR A 90 -11.02 6.51 -6.53
C THR A 90 -9.58 6.06 -6.23
N VAL A 91 -9.41 4.78 -5.94
CA VAL A 91 -8.09 4.15 -5.72
C VAL A 91 -7.89 3.04 -6.74
N ILE A 92 -6.88 3.16 -7.57
CA ILE A 92 -6.46 2.10 -8.51
C ILE A 92 -5.47 1.18 -7.80
N ASP A 93 -5.78 -0.12 -7.77
CA ASP A 93 -4.86 -1.18 -7.37
C ASP A 93 -4.10 -1.69 -8.60
N LEU A 94 -2.84 -1.28 -8.73
CA LEU A 94 -1.99 -1.63 -9.87
C LEU A 94 -1.68 -3.13 -9.96
N LYS A 95 -1.83 -3.89 -8.86
CA LYS A 95 -1.60 -5.34 -8.82
C LYS A 95 -2.79 -6.11 -9.39
N THR A 96 -4.01 -5.76 -8.97
CA THR A 96 -5.24 -6.48 -9.35
C THR A 96 -5.93 -5.87 -10.56
N LYS A 97 -5.53 -4.66 -10.99
CA LYS A 97 -6.18 -3.86 -12.02
C LYS A 97 -7.63 -3.52 -11.67
N LEU A 98 -7.92 -3.45 -10.37
CA LEU A 98 -9.21 -3.02 -9.85
C LEU A 98 -9.16 -1.54 -9.47
N GLU A 99 -10.29 -0.87 -9.63
CA GLU A 99 -10.52 0.49 -9.17
C GLU A 99 -11.56 0.45 -8.04
N TRP A 100 -11.27 1.17 -6.97
CA TRP A 100 -12.04 1.15 -5.73
C TRP A 100 -12.61 2.53 -5.43
N LEU A 101 -13.86 2.57 -4.99
CA LEU A 101 -14.52 3.78 -4.52
C LEU A 101 -15.03 3.55 -3.11
N GLU A 102 -14.63 4.40 -2.17
CA GLU A 102 -15.12 4.33 -0.79
C GLU A 102 -16.54 4.92 -0.69
N GLY A 103 -17.42 4.20 0.01
CA GLY A 103 -18.75 4.70 0.32
C GLY A 103 -18.75 5.78 1.39
N PRO A 104 -19.94 6.32 1.71
CA PRO A 104 -20.11 7.26 2.81
C PRO A 104 -19.50 6.73 4.12
N ASP A 105 -18.84 7.59 4.89
CA ASP A 105 -18.22 7.21 6.17
C ASP A 105 -19.24 7.17 7.32
N GLU A 106 -20.28 6.35 7.16
CA GLU A 106 -21.35 6.17 8.16
C GLU A 106 -21.75 4.69 8.34
N PRO A 107 -22.29 4.28 9.51
CA PRO A 107 -22.76 2.92 9.75
C PRO A 107 -23.71 2.43 8.65
N THR A 108 -23.29 1.38 7.94
CA THR A 108 -23.94 0.91 6.72
C THR A 108 -24.32 -0.56 6.87
N SER A 109 -25.58 -0.91 6.61
CA SER A 109 -26.00 -2.31 6.48
C SER A 109 -25.66 -2.85 5.10
N TRP A 110 -25.76 -4.17 4.90
CA TRP A 110 -25.49 -4.75 3.59
C TRP A 110 -26.45 -4.22 2.52
N GLU A 111 -27.75 -4.13 2.82
CA GLU A 111 -28.76 -3.59 1.89
C GLU A 111 -28.48 -2.13 1.52
N MET A 112 -28.01 -1.32 2.48
CA MET A 112 -27.60 0.06 2.20
C MET A 112 -26.35 0.10 1.32
N ALA A 113 -25.39 -0.81 1.53
CA ALA A 113 -24.20 -0.89 0.70
C ALA A 113 -24.55 -1.30 -0.74
N GLU A 114 -25.42 -2.31 -0.92
CA GLU A 114 -25.91 -2.72 -2.24
C GLU A 114 -26.64 -1.58 -2.95
N ALA A 115 -27.60 -0.95 -2.27
CA ALA A 115 -28.35 0.17 -2.84
C ALA A 115 -27.45 1.37 -3.20
N TRP A 116 -26.44 1.66 -2.37
CA TRP A 116 -25.45 2.70 -2.69
C TRP A 116 -24.65 2.35 -3.93
N VAL A 117 -24.11 1.13 -4.04
CA VAL A 117 -23.36 0.69 -5.22
C VAL A 117 -24.22 0.76 -6.47
N ASP A 118 -25.45 0.25 -6.42
CA ASP A 118 -26.38 0.27 -7.56
C ASP A 118 -26.69 1.69 -8.04
N SER A 119 -26.69 2.67 -7.13
CA SER A 119 -26.92 4.07 -7.46
C SER A 119 -25.76 4.74 -8.22
N LEU A 120 -24.55 4.17 -8.18
CA LEU A 120 -23.38 4.73 -8.86
C LEU A 120 -23.45 4.58 -10.39
N GLY A 121 -24.27 3.64 -10.89
CA GLY A 121 -24.32 3.27 -12.30
C GLY A 121 -23.00 2.68 -12.82
N GLY A 122 -22.90 2.50 -14.14
CA GLY A 122 -21.70 1.94 -14.78
C GLY A 122 -21.42 0.50 -14.35
N GLU A 123 -20.14 0.14 -14.24
CA GLU A 123 -19.68 -1.21 -13.89
C GLU A 123 -19.32 -1.36 -12.40
N TRP A 124 -19.76 -0.43 -11.56
CA TRP A 124 -19.54 -0.52 -10.12
C TRP A 124 -20.35 -1.67 -9.52
N ARG A 125 -19.68 -2.45 -8.67
CA ARG A 125 -20.31 -3.55 -7.93
C ARG A 125 -19.75 -3.65 -6.52
N LEU A 126 -20.44 -4.37 -5.64
CA LEU A 126 -19.85 -4.82 -4.39
C LEU A 126 -18.67 -5.76 -4.70
N PRO A 127 -17.59 -5.71 -3.90
CA PRO A 127 -16.45 -6.59 -4.09
C PRO A 127 -16.77 -8.02 -3.65
N THR A 128 -16.04 -8.97 -4.20
CA THR A 128 -15.99 -10.33 -3.68
C THR A 128 -15.19 -10.38 -2.38
N THR A 129 -15.34 -11.48 -1.63
CA THR A 129 -14.50 -11.73 -0.45
C THR A 129 -13.03 -11.75 -0.81
N ASP A 130 -12.66 -12.37 -1.93
CA ASP A 130 -11.26 -12.53 -2.33
C ASP A 130 -10.63 -11.19 -2.69
N GLU A 131 -11.36 -10.33 -3.38
CA GLU A 131 -10.92 -8.96 -3.71
C GLU A 131 -10.67 -8.14 -2.45
N LEU A 132 -11.59 -8.17 -1.47
CA LEU A 132 -11.39 -7.49 -0.17
C LEU A 132 -10.14 -8.00 0.56
N CYS A 133 -9.89 -9.31 0.52
CA CYS A 133 -8.69 -9.91 1.13
C CYS A 133 -7.41 -9.24 0.63
N THR A 134 -7.38 -8.94 -0.67
CA THR A 134 -6.17 -8.41 -1.31
C THR A 134 -5.80 -7.03 -0.79
N LEU A 135 -6.75 -6.29 -0.20
CA LEU A 135 -6.51 -4.98 0.39
C LEU A 135 -5.91 -5.05 1.80
N TYR A 136 -5.96 -6.22 2.45
CA TYR A 136 -5.45 -6.40 3.80
C TYR A 136 -3.92 -6.35 3.84
N LEU A 137 -3.38 -5.52 4.73
CA LEU A 137 -1.95 -5.28 4.95
C LEU A 137 -1.61 -5.56 6.43
N PRO A 138 -1.32 -6.81 6.83
CA PRO A 138 -1.21 -7.23 8.23
C PRO A 138 -0.13 -6.48 9.05
N HIS A 139 0.85 -5.90 8.38
CA HIS A 139 1.94 -5.14 9.01
C HIS A 139 1.78 -3.61 8.87
N SER A 140 0.63 -3.15 8.39
CA SER A 140 0.33 -1.72 8.32
C SER A 140 0.36 -1.09 9.72
N LYS A 141 1.06 0.04 9.84
CA LYS A 141 1.09 0.84 11.08
C LYS A 141 -0.08 1.82 11.16
N ARG A 142 -0.98 1.80 10.18
CA ARG A 142 -2.15 2.67 10.12
C ARG A 142 -3.12 2.33 11.25
N LYS A 143 -3.68 3.38 11.86
CA LYS A 143 -4.77 3.28 12.83
C LYS A 143 -5.96 4.05 12.30
N GLY A 144 -7.16 3.58 12.60
CA GLY A 144 -8.39 4.34 12.34
C GLY A 144 -8.70 5.33 13.46
N VAL A 145 -9.82 6.03 13.34
CA VAL A 145 -10.21 7.13 14.25
C VAL A 145 -10.37 6.71 15.72
N TYR A 146 -10.69 5.44 15.97
CA TYR A 146 -10.83 4.85 17.30
C TYR A 146 -9.51 4.29 17.88
N GLY A 147 -8.39 4.45 17.17
CA GLY A 147 -7.06 4.01 17.62
C GLY A 147 -6.76 2.52 17.42
N TYR A 148 -7.71 1.74 16.90
CA TYR A 148 -7.49 0.33 16.52
C TYR A 148 -6.68 0.24 15.20
N PRO A 149 -5.97 -0.88 14.97
CA PRO A 149 -5.32 -1.14 13.69
C PRO A 149 -6.30 -1.07 12.52
N LEU A 150 -5.91 -0.37 11.45
CA LEU A 150 -6.68 -0.31 10.22
C LEU A 150 -5.76 -0.79 9.09
N CYS A 151 -5.70 -2.11 8.91
CA CYS A 151 -4.70 -2.78 8.09
C CYS A 151 -5.01 -2.71 6.59
N ILE A 152 -5.08 -1.48 6.07
CA ILE A 152 -5.28 -1.13 4.66
C ILE A 152 -4.42 0.10 4.32
N ASP A 153 -4.07 0.28 3.04
CA ASP A 153 -3.18 1.34 2.56
C ASP A 153 -3.74 2.76 2.83
N PHE A 154 -2.86 3.75 3.06
CA PHE A 154 -3.22 5.16 3.27
C PHE A 154 -3.91 5.85 2.07
N SER A 155 -3.95 5.18 0.92
CA SER A 155 -4.69 5.65 -0.25
C SER A 155 -6.21 5.59 -0.04
N PHE A 156 -6.68 4.68 0.81
CA PHE A 156 -8.07 4.62 1.28
C PHE A 156 -8.25 5.65 2.42
N LYS A 157 -9.14 6.62 2.27
CA LYS A 157 -9.27 7.76 3.17
C LYS A 157 -10.24 7.54 4.32
N THR A 158 -11.15 6.56 4.23
CA THR A 158 -12.09 6.32 5.32
C THR A 158 -11.38 5.79 6.57
N GLU A 159 -11.50 6.51 7.69
CA GLU A 159 -10.75 6.21 8.93
C GLU A 159 -11.59 5.50 10.00
N SER A 160 -12.93 5.54 9.90
CA SER A 160 -13.82 4.90 10.89
C SER A 160 -14.30 3.50 10.49
N ALA A 161 -13.75 3.00 9.39
CA ALA A 161 -14.29 1.91 8.63
C ALA A 161 -13.36 0.70 8.72
N TYR A 162 -13.62 -0.14 9.71
CA TYR A 162 -12.79 -1.32 9.98
C TYR A 162 -13.26 -2.54 9.20
N SER A 163 -14.49 -2.54 8.68
CA SER A 163 -15.00 -3.64 7.89
C SER A 163 -15.64 -3.18 6.58
N ARG A 164 -15.62 -4.04 5.55
CA ARG A 164 -16.26 -3.76 4.24
C ARG A 164 -17.13 -4.91 3.77
N TRP A 165 -18.33 -4.57 3.31
CA TRP A 165 -19.30 -5.53 2.79
C TRP A 165 -18.84 -6.16 1.49
N SER A 166 -19.13 -7.44 1.33
CA SER A 166 -18.91 -8.18 0.09
C SER A 166 -20.23 -8.54 -0.60
N THR A 167 -20.16 -8.94 -1.86
CA THR A 167 -21.30 -9.48 -2.61
C THR A 167 -21.76 -10.86 -2.09
N ARG A 168 -20.91 -11.58 -1.33
CA ARG A 168 -21.23 -12.94 -0.87
C ARG A 168 -22.29 -12.87 0.22
N ARG A 169 -23.44 -13.53 0.00
CA ARG A 169 -24.56 -13.57 0.94
C ARG A 169 -25.27 -14.91 1.00
N ASN A 170 -25.99 -15.11 2.10
CA ASN A 170 -26.98 -16.16 2.32
C ASN A 170 -28.39 -15.52 2.33
N SER A 171 -29.41 -16.28 2.74
CA SER A 171 -30.80 -15.79 2.79
C SER A 171 -30.99 -14.57 3.69
N ASN A 172 -30.24 -14.49 4.79
CA ASN A 172 -30.44 -13.49 5.84
C ASN A 172 -29.15 -12.82 6.33
N SER A 173 -28.03 -13.09 5.69
CA SER A 173 -26.73 -12.56 6.12
C SER A 173 -25.81 -12.34 4.94
N ALA A 174 -24.86 -11.44 5.10
CA ALA A 174 -23.82 -11.19 4.12
C ALA A 174 -22.45 -11.20 4.77
N TRP A 175 -21.45 -11.53 3.95
CA TRP A 175 -20.06 -11.60 4.38
C TRP A 175 -19.43 -10.21 4.34
N ILE A 176 -18.61 -9.95 5.35
CA ILE A 176 -17.89 -8.71 5.55
C ILE A 176 -16.44 -9.05 5.90
N PHE A 177 -15.48 -8.28 5.42
CA PHE A 177 -14.06 -8.46 5.77
C PHE A 177 -13.63 -7.41 6.79
N ASP A 178 -13.01 -7.87 7.88
CA ASP A 178 -12.50 -7.05 8.99
C ASP A 178 -11.00 -6.74 8.77
N TYR A 179 -10.67 -5.47 8.56
CA TYR A 179 -9.31 -4.97 8.38
C TYR A 179 -8.59 -4.67 9.70
N GLU A 180 -9.25 -4.71 10.85
CA GLU A 180 -8.56 -4.73 12.14
C GLU A 180 -7.91 -6.11 12.34
N ARG A 181 -8.65 -7.18 12.03
CA ARG A 181 -8.31 -8.55 12.41
C ARG A 181 -7.88 -9.46 11.27
N GLY A 182 -8.15 -9.10 10.02
CA GLY A 182 -7.72 -9.85 8.84
C GLY A 182 -8.53 -11.11 8.52
N TYR A 183 -9.80 -11.15 8.90
CA TYR A 183 -10.67 -12.30 8.62
C TYR A 183 -12.08 -11.89 8.19
N TYR A 184 -12.81 -12.81 7.59
CA TYR A 184 -14.22 -12.60 7.25
C TYR A 184 -15.14 -13.09 8.35
N HIS A 185 -16.22 -12.35 8.55
CA HIS A 185 -17.37 -12.83 9.29
C HIS A 185 -18.63 -12.48 8.50
N PHE A 186 -19.79 -12.82 9.05
CA PHE A 186 -21.07 -12.46 8.45
C PHE A 186 -21.96 -11.78 9.47
N LEU A 187 -22.82 -10.91 8.98
CA LEU A 187 -23.80 -10.16 9.76
C LEU A 187 -25.14 -10.21 9.03
N GLU A 188 -26.22 -9.97 9.75
CA GLU A 188 -27.56 -9.90 9.16
C GLU A 188 -27.68 -8.71 8.20
N LEU A 189 -28.47 -8.88 7.13
CA LEU A 189 -28.51 -7.93 6.00
C LEU A 189 -28.92 -6.49 6.39
N TRP A 190 -29.74 -6.35 7.43
CA TRP A 190 -30.27 -5.09 7.94
C TRP A 190 -29.48 -4.49 9.10
N VAL A 191 -28.49 -5.22 9.64
CA VAL A 191 -27.69 -4.72 10.76
C VAL A 191 -26.72 -3.66 10.27
N LYS A 192 -26.77 -2.48 10.88
CA LYS A 192 -25.80 -1.39 10.66
C LYS A 192 -24.70 -1.49 11.70
N GLY A 193 -23.60 -2.16 11.40
CA GLY A 193 -22.46 -2.16 12.31
C GLY A 193 -21.80 -0.79 12.36
N SER A 194 -21.37 -0.38 13.55
CA SER A 194 -20.77 0.93 13.78
C SER A 194 -19.51 1.18 12.94
N TYR A 195 -18.82 0.12 12.54
CA TYR A 195 -17.55 0.14 11.80
C TYR A 195 -17.66 -0.37 10.36
N ASP A 196 -18.87 -0.71 9.92
CA ASP A 196 -19.12 -1.34 8.63
C ASP A 196 -19.43 -0.27 7.60
N ARG A 197 -18.71 -0.28 6.48
CA ARG A 197 -18.93 0.66 5.36
C ARG A 197 -19.09 -0.07 4.05
N ALA A 198 -19.75 0.61 3.11
CA ALA A 198 -19.72 0.22 1.72
C ALA A 198 -18.38 0.54 1.06
N ILE A 199 -18.04 -0.25 0.06
CA ILE A 199 -16.97 0.03 -0.91
C ILE A 199 -17.41 -0.56 -2.24
N ALA A 200 -17.20 0.17 -3.32
CA ALA A 200 -17.48 -0.30 -4.66
C ALA A 200 -16.17 -0.68 -5.34
N VAL A 201 -16.24 -1.64 -6.24
CA VAL A 201 -15.13 -2.05 -7.09
C VAL A 201 -15.59 -2.20 -8.53
N ARG A 202 -14.68 -1.92 -9.47
CA ARG A 202 -14.82 -2.23 -10.90
C ARG A 202 -13.45 -2.57 -11.48
N PHE A 203 -13.41 -3.04 -12.72
CA PHE A 203 -12.14 -3.11 -13.45
C PHE A 203 -11.65 -1.70 -13.79
N SER A 204 -10.36 -1.45 -13.58
CA SER A 204 -9.76 -0.19 -13.98
C SER A 204 -9.74 -0.09 -15.50
N THR A 205 -10.26 1.02 -16.04
CA THR A 205 -10.26 1.32 -17.48
C THR A 205 -8.91 1.82 -17.99
N SER A 206 -7.81 1.57 -17.26
CA SER A 206 -6.47 2.02 -17.60
C SER A 206 -6.04 1.50 -18.98
N SER A 207 -6.21 2.36 -19.98
CA SER A 207 -5.60 2.35 -21.32
C SER A 207 -4.26 3.08 -21.32
#